data_AF-A0A9C8DHB0-F1
#
_entry.id   AF-A0A9C8DHB0-F1
#
_cell.length_a   1.000
_cell.length_b   1.000
_cell.length_c   1.000
_cell.angle_alpha   90.00
_cell.angle_beta   90.00
_cell.angle_gamma   90.00
#
_symmetry.space_group_name_H-M   'P 1'
#
loop_
_entity.id
_entity.type
_entity.pdbx_description
1 polymer ?
#
loop_
_entity_poly.entity_id
_entity_poly.type
_entity_poly.pdbx_seq_one_letter_code
_entity_poly.pdbx_strand_id
1 'polypeptide(L)'
;MNDLLNLIGSSIENLRQCIELFDKAQPAGGVEKLSSVLAEIDGYLKEIDTDPILRLASVDQGEIEGRLHSIETDLSSIISDLSDQEREYTAN
;
A
#
# COMPACT_ATOMS: atom_id res chain seq x y z
N MET A 1 -16.61 6.14 0.04
CA MET A 1 -16.34 6.67 -1.30
C MET A 1 -14.85 6.49 -1.49
N ASN A 2 -14.46 5.45 -2.23
CA ASN A 2 -13.07 5.11 -2.46
C ASN A 2 -12.66 5.86 -3.72
N ASP A 3 -11.91 6.95 -3.57
CA ASP A 3 -11.40 7.75 -4.69
C ASP A 3 -9.88 7.89 -4.57
N LEU A 4 -9.23 8.27 -5.67
CA LEU A 4 -7.77 8.33 -5.75
C LEU A 4 -7.15 9.20 -4.65
N LEU A 5 -7.79 10.31 -4.28
CA LEU A 5 -7.23 11.23 -3.28
C LEU A 5 -7.31 10.63 -1.88
N ASN A 6 -8.42 9.94 -1.57
CA ASN A 6 -8.56 9.21 -0.32
C ASN A 6 -7.53 8.07 -0.22
N LEU A 7 -7.33 7.31 -1.30
CA LEU A 7 -6.29 6.26 -1.36
C LEU A 7 -4.90 6.84 -1.11
N ILE A 8 -4.56 7.95 -1.77
CA ILE A 8 -3.25 8.60 -1.58
C ILE A 8 -3.10 9.05 -0.12
N GLY A 9 -4.12 9.69 0.45
CA GLY A 9 -4.10 10.18 1.82
C GLY A 9 -3.89 9.07 2.85
N SER A 10 -4.66 7.99 2.76
CA SER A 10 -4.54 6.83 3.67
C SER A 10 -3.22 6.10 3.48
N SER A 11 -2.76 5.95 2.23
CA SER A 11 -1.47 5.32 1.92
C SER A 11 -0.31 6.08 2.54
N ILE A 12 -0.26 7.41 2.40
CA ILE A 12 0.80 8.24 2.99
C ILE A 12 0.80 8.10 4.52
N GLU A 13 -0.36 8.11 5.15
CA GLU A 13 -0.47 7.99 6.61
C GLU A 13 -0.03 6.60 7.10
N ASN A 14 -0.43 5.53 6.42
CA ASN A 14 0.01 4.17 6.74
C ASN A 14 1.52 4.00 6.53
N LEU A 15 2.09 4.53 5.44
CA LEU A 15 3.54 4.51 5.20
C LEU A 15 4.31 5.31 6.25
N ARG A 16 3.79 6.46 6.69
CA ARG A 16 4.38 7.24 7.80
C ARG A 16 4.39 6.44 9.09
N GLN A 17 3.25 5.85 9.47
CA GLN A 17 3.15 5.03 10.68
C GLN A 17 4.05 3.79 10.60
N CYS A 18 4.17 3.19 9.42
CA CYS A 18 5.08 2.07 9.16
C CYS A 18 6.53 2.43 9.52
N ILE A 19 7.03 3.56 9.01
CA ILE A 19 8.39 4.05 9.32
C ILE A 19 8.56 4.26 10.83
N GLU A 20 7.59 4.90 11.49
CA GLU A 20 7.64 5.11 12.95
C GLU A 20 7.66 3.80 13.75
N LEU A 21 7.01 2.75 13.26
CA LEU A 21 6.98 1.43 13.90
C LEU A 21 8.31 0.69 13.71
N PHE A 22 8.93 0.79 12.54
CA PHE A 22 10.28 0.26 12.32
C PHE A 22 11.31 0.97 13.19
N ASP A 23 11.25 2.29 13.32
CA ASP A 23 12.13 3.07 14.20
C ASP A 23 11.98 2.67 15.68
N LYS A 24 10.79 2.22 16.09
CA LYS A 24 10.49 1.73 17.44
C LYS A 24 10.78 0.23 17.63
N ALA A 25 11.40 -0.43 16.65
CA ALA A 25 11.63 -1.88 16.63
C ALA A 25 10.33 -2.69 16.81
N GLN A 26 9.25 -2.25 16.16
CA GLN A 26 7.95 -2.94 16.09
C GLN A 26 7.64 -3.41 14.65
N PRO A 27 8.46 -4.31 14.08
CA PRO A 27 8.37 -4.72 12.67
C PRO A 27 7.02 -5.31 12.27
N ALA A 28 6.43 -6.19 13.09
CA ALA A 28 5.09 -6.72 12.85
C ALA A 28 4.01 -5.63 12.63
N GLY A 29 4.06 -4.55 13.41
CA GLY A 29 3.14 -3.42 13.24
C GLY A 29 3.43 -2.64 11.95
N GLY A 30 4.71 -2.51 11.57
CA GLY A 30 5.09 -1.91 10.29
C GLY A 30 4.56 -2.72 9.11
N VAL A 31 4.70 -4.05 9.15
CA VAL A 31 4.18 -4.97 8.13
C VAL A 31 2.65 -4.89 8.03
N GLU A 32 1.93 -4.78 9.15
CA GLU A 32 0.47 -4.58 9.16
C GLU A 32 0.07 -3.29 8.43
N LYS A 33 0.84 -2.22 8.60
CA LYS A 33 0.60 -0.95 7.89
C LYS A 33 0.84 -1.07 6.39
N LEU A 34 1.92 -1.72 5.96
CA LEU A 34 2.17 -1.98 4.54
C LEU A 34 1.07 -2.87 3.92
N SER A 35 0.61 -3.89 4.66
CA SER A 35 -0.48 -4.77 4.23
C SER A 35 -1.80 -4.02 4.09
N SER A 36 -2.05 -3.03 4.95
CA SER A 36 -3.22 -2.16 4.85
C SER A 36 -3.20 -1.34 3.56
N VAL A 37 -2.04 -0.78 3.18
CA VAL A 37 -1.89 -0.05 1.90
C VAL A 37 -2.18 -0.96 0.71
N LEU A 38 -1.68 -2.20 0.72
CA LEU A 38 -1.99 -3.17 -0.34
C LEU A 38 -3.50 -3.44 -0.45
N ALA A 39 -4.18 -3.67 0.68
CA ALA A 39 -5.61 -3.92 0.68
C ALA A 39 -6.42 -2.70 0.17
N GLU A 40 -5.97 -1.49 0.48
CA GLU A 40 -6.59 -0.25 -0.02
C GLU A 40 -6.38 -0.07 -1.53
N ILE A 41 -5.19 -0.38 -2.05
CA ILE A 41 -4.90 -0.34 -3.49
C ILE A 41 -5.76 -1.37 -4.24
N ASP A 42 -5.79 -2.63 -3.79
CA ASP A 42 -6.63 -3.68 -4.39
C ASP A 42 -8.12 -3.30 -4.34
N GLY A 43 -8.57 -2.70 -3.23
CA GLY A 43 -9.91 -2.18 -3.09
C GLY A 43 -10.23 -1.05 -4.07
N TYR A 44 -9.30 -0.12 -4.28
CA TYR A 44 -9.45 0.97 -5.23
C TYR A 44 -9.47 0.48 -6.68
N LEU A 45 -8.56 -0.42 -7.05
CA LEU A 45 -8.47 -0.96 -8.42
C LEU A 45 -9.75 -1.68 -8.86
N LYS A 46 -10.50 -2.28 -7.93
CA LYS A 46 -11.81 -2.90 -8.21
C LYS A 46 -12.91 -1.91 -8.56
N GLU A 47 -12.78 -0.66 -8.11
CA GLU A 47 -13.80 0.39 -8.26
C GLU A 47 -13.29 1.59 -9.07
N ILE A 48 -12.11 1.50 -9.67
CA ILE A 48 -11.41 2.61 -10.32
C ILE A 48 -12.22 3.23 -11.48
N ASP A 49 -13.00 2.41 -12.19
CA ASP A 49 -13.88 2.84 -13.26
C ASP A 49 -15.01 3.76 -12.76
N THR A 50 -15.32 3.69 -11.47
CA THR A 50 -16.32 4.55 -10.79
C THR A 50 -15.75 5.84 -10.23
N ASP A 51 -14.42 6.04 -10.27
CA ASP A 51 -13.77 7.22 -9.68
C ASP A 51 -14.13 8.50 -10.46
N PRO A 52 -14.87 9.45 -9.86
CA PRO A 52 -15.22 10.70 -10.52
C PRO A 52 -14.01 11.61 -10.75
N ILE A 53 -12.94 11.48 -9.95
CA ILE A 53 -11.74 12.32 -10.05
C ILE A 53 -11.00 12.02 -11.35
N LEU A 54 -10.84 10.73 -11.70
CA LEU A 54 -10.19 10.34 -12.95
C LEU A 54 -10.93 10.91 -14.17
N ARG A 55 -12.26 10.85 -14.14
CA ARG A 55 -13.13 11.39 -15.20
C ARG A 55 -13.04 12.91 -15.32
N LEU A 56 -12.97 13.63 -14.20
CA LEU A 56 -12.91 15.09 -14.18
C LEU A 56 -11.53 15.64 -14.54
N ALA A 57 -10.47 14.95 -14.12
CA ALA A 57 -9.09 15.40 -14.31
C ALA A 57 -8.50 14.99 -15.67
N SER A 58 -9.24 14.24 -16.50
CA SER A 58 -8.73 13.67 -17.76
C SER A 58 -7.44 12.87 -17.57
N VAL A 59 -7.33 12.19 -16.42
CA VAL A 59 -6.19 11.33 -16.08
C VAL A 59 -6.38 9.99 -16.80
N ASP A 60 -5.32 9.47 -17.38
CA ASP A 60 -5.35 8.14 -18.00
C ASP A 60 -5.48 7.07 -16.92
N GLN A 61 -6.64 6.41 -16.89
CA GLN A 61 -6.93 5.32 -15.96
C GLN A 61 -5.90 4.20 -16.10
N GLY A 62 -5.50 3.83 -17.33
CA GLY A 62 -4.56 2.74 -17.55
C GLY A 62 -3.15 3.06 -17.02
N GLU A 63 -2.76 4.34 -17.05
CA GLU A 63 -1.52 4.80 -16.43
C GLU A 63 -1.59 4.65 -14.90
N ILE A 64 -2.71 5.02 -14.28
CA ILE A 64 -2.90 4.89 -12.83
C ILE A 64 -2.92 3.42 -12.41
N GLU A 65 -3.66 2.56 -13.11
CA GLU A 65 -3.67 1.11 -12.85
C GLU A 65 -2.27 0.52 -12.92
N GLY A 66 -1.51 0.83 -13.98
CA GLY A 66 -0.14 0.33 -14.15
C GLY A 66 0.78 0.76 -13.03
N ARG A 67 0.67 2.02 -12.57
CA ARG A 67 1.47 2.54 -11.45
C ARG A 67 1.08 1.89 -10.12
N LEU A 68 -0.21 1.71 -9.87
CA LEU A 68 -0.70 1.08 -8.64
C LEU A 68 -0.29 -0.41 -8.56
N HIS A 69 -0.39 -1.16 -9.66
CA HIS A 69 0.10 -2.55 -9.70
C HIS A 69 1.61 -2.66 -9.50
N SER A 70 2.39 -1.71 -10.00
CA SER A 70 3.83 -1.66 -9.70
C SER A 70 4.07 -1.47 -8.20
N ILE A 71 3.34 -0.57 -7.55
CA ILE A 71 3.43 -0.33 -6.11
C ILE A 71 3.00 -1.58 -5.33
N GLU A 72 1.93 -2.28 -5.75
CA GLU A 72 1.52 -3.54 -5.13
C GLU A 72 2.61 -4.59 -5.17
N THR A 73 3.30 -4.69 -6.31
CA THR A 73 4.42 -5.63 -6.49
C THR A 73 5.56 -5.29 -5.55
N ASP A 74 5.96 -4.02 -5.50
CA ASP A 74 7.05 -3.55 -4.64
C ASP A 74 6.74 -3.78 -3.15
N LEU A 75 5.55 -3.39 -2.71
CA LEU A 75 5.13 -3.57 -1.32
C LEU A 75 5.00 -5.04 -0.93
N SER A 76 4.50 -5.90 -1.83
CA SER A 76 4.42 -7.34 -1.59
C SER A 76 5.79 -7.98 -1.44
N SER A 77 6.78 -7.55 -2.24
CA SER A 77 8.17 -8.01 -2.09
C SER A 77 8.75 -7.60 -0.73
N ILE A 78 8.58 -6.33 -0.35
CA ILE A 78 9.08 -5.80 0.93
C ILE A 78 8.46 -6.56 2.11
N ILE A 79 7.14 -6.77 2.11
CA ILE A 79 6.46 -7.54 3.17
C ILE A 79 6.99 -8.96 3.25
N SER A 80 7.22 -9.61 2.10
CA SER A 80 7.75 -10.97 2.06
C SER A 80 9.16 -11.04 2.67
N ASP A 81 10.05 -10.13 2.25
CA ASP A 81 11.42 -10.05 2.75
C ASP A 81 11.46 -9.81 4.28
N LEU A 82 10.62 -8.91 4.77
CA LEU A 82 10.52 -8.61 6.21
C LEU A 82 9.95 -9.78 7.02
N SER A 83 8.95 -10.47 6.47
CA SER A 83 8.34 -11.63 7.11
C SER A 83 9.31 -12.80 7.23
N ASP A 84 10.19 -12.98 6.23
CA ASP A 84 11.21 -14.01 6.25
C ASP A 84 12.34 -13.67 7.24
N GLN A 85 12.71 -12.39 7.37
CA GLN A 85 13.66 -11.94 8.40
C GLN A 85 13.16 -12.21 9.83
N GLU A 86 11.87 -11.96 10.14
CA GLU A 86 11.32 -12.27 11.48
C GLU A 86 11.35 -13.77 11.81
N ARG A 87 11.17 -14.64 10.81
CA ARG A 87 11.25 -16.11 10.98
C ARG A 87 12.66 -16.59 11.26
N GLU A 88 13.67 -15.99 10.63
CA GLU A 88 15.07 -16.37 10.82
C GLU A 88 15.60 -15.96 12.22
N TYR A 89 15.10 -14.86 12.79
CA TYR A 89 15.42 -14.42 14.15
C TYR A 89 14.74 -15.23 15.27
N THR A 90 13.58 -15.82 15.02
CA THR A 90 12.83 -16.61 16.02
C THR A 90 13.20 -18.09 16.04
N ALA A 91 13.96 -18.57 15.06
CA ALA A 91 14.43 -19.95 14.94
C ALA A 91 15.83 -20.22 15.55
N ASN A 92 16.51 -19.19 16.06
CA ASN A 92 17.80 -19.25 16.77
C ASN A 92 17.63 -19.04 18.28
#